data_AF-A0A060YNI4-F1
#
_entry.id   AF-A0A060YNI4-F1
#
_cell.length_a   1.000
_cell.length_b   1.000
_cell.length_c   1.000
_cell.angle_alpha   90.00
_cell.angle_beta   90.00
_cell.angle_gamma   90.00
#
_symmetry.space_group_name_H-M   'P 1'
#
loop_
_entity.id
_entity.type
_entity.pdbx_description
1 polymer ?
#
loop_
_entity_poly.entity_id
_entity_poly.type
_entity_poly.pdbx_seq_one_letter_code
_entity_poly.pdbx_strand_id
1 'polypeptide(L)'
;MYYIISGGHHPFGKGIHCEVNIFQGKYTLEHVEDEVAKDLIEWMINEDPEKRPTVEDTLAHPYFWPEERRVEYLRKIGNEKEAENCRKAEPSLLHALDQCAEARSFTKWKSKMPPELMKKLDGKKKAYPDNTLGLLRFIRNLHEHYTEDADSVDILTMFPDLFGCVYKFAKKMEWNSRSSLKKLFHREDVR
;
A
#
# COMPACT_ATOMS: atom_id res chain seq x y z
N MET A 1 2.61 18.65 -7.49
CA MET A 1 1.92 17.34 -7.41
C MET A 1 0.46 17.49 -6.98
N TYR A 2 0.16 17.91 -5.74
CA TYR A 2 -1.23 18.04 -5.24
C TYR A 2 -2.16 18.82 -6.17
N TYR A 3 -1.73 19.98 -6.69
CA TYR A 3 -2.54 20.79 -7.60
C TYR A 3 -3.05 20.03 -8.82
N ILE A 4 -2.23 19.16 -9.41
CA ILE A 4 -2.62 18.37 -10.58
C ILE A 4 -3.60 17.28 -10.17
N ILE A 5 -3.29 16.51 -9.12
CA ILE A 5 -4.09 15.35 -8.69
C ILE A 5 -5.46 15.78 -8.14
N SER A 6 -5.51 16.92 -7.44
CA SER A 6 -6.73 17.47 -6.85
C SER A 6 -7.59 18.27 -7.84
N GLY A 7 -7.23 18.34 -9.12
CA GLY A 7 -7.97 19.14 -10.11
C GLY A 7 -7.92 20.64 -9.87
N GLY A 8 -6.80 21.16 -9.34
CA GLY A 8 -6.54 22.60 -9.20
C GLY A 8 -6.59 23.15 -7.78
N HIS A 9 -6.64 22.31 -6.75
CA HIS A 9 -6.59 22.75 -5.36
C HIS A 9 -5.15 22.94 -4.87
N HIS A 10 -4.97 23.79 -3.86
CA HIS A 10 -3.67 24.02 -3.25
C HIS A 10 -3.68 23.46 -1.82
N PRO A 11 -2.63 22.72 -1.38
CA PRO A 11 -2.68 22.02 -0.09
C PRO A 11 -2.76 22.99 1.11
N PHE A 12 -2.28 24.23 0.93
CA PHE A 12 -2.32 25.29 1.94
C PHE A 12 -3.52 26.25 1.77
N GLY A 13 -4.56 25.87 1.02
CA GLY A 13 -5.75 26.70 0.80
C GLY A 13 -5.57 27.79 -0.26
N LYS A 14 -6.49 28.76 -0.32
CA LYS A 14 -6.59 29.76 -1.40
C LYS A 14 -6.33 31.19 -0.91
N GLY A 15 -5.89 32.04 -1.84
CA GLY A 15 -5.75 33.49 -1.63
C GLY A 15 -4.72 33.84 -0.55
N ILE A 16 -4.99 34.93 0.19
CA ILE A 16 -4.06 35.52 1.17
C ILE A 16 -3.68 34.58 2.32
N HIS A 17 -4.50 33.57 2.62
CA HIS A 17 -4.24 32.63 3.71
C HIS A 17 -3.20 31.57 3.34
N CYS A 18 -2.88 31.41 2.05
CA CYS A 18 -1.94 30.40 1.58
C CYS A 18 -0.56 30.56 2.23
N GLU A 19 0.02 31.75 2.19
CA GLU A 19 1.35 32.02 2.76
C GLU A 19 1.38 31.86 4.28
N VAL A 20 0.31 32.29 4.96
CA VAL A 20 0.14 32.10 6.41
C VAL A 20 0.08 30.62 6.76
N ASN A 21 -0.65 29.83 5.98
CA ASN A 21 -0.76 28.39 6.16
C ASN A 21 0.56 27.66 5.89
N ILE A 22 1.32 28.07 4.86
CA ILE A 22 2.68 27.56 4.61
C ILE A 22 3.58 27.85 5.81
N PHE A 23 3.59 29.10 6.28
CA PHE A 23 4.40 29.50 7.44
C PHE A 23 4.02 28.75 8.72
N GLN A 24 2.74 28.39 8.88
CA GLN A 24 2.24 27.64 10.05
C GLN A 24 2.26 26.12 9.86
N GLY A 25 2.74 25.60 8.73
CA GLY A 25 2.71 24.17 8.41
C GLY A 25 1.29 23.58 8.31
N LYS A 26 0.26 24.41 8.11
CA LYS A 26 -1.15 23.99 8.06
C LYS A 26 -1.58 23.64 6.65
N TYR A 27 -1.78 22.36 6.37
CA TYR A 27 -2.25 21.89 5.07
C TYR A 27 -3.43 20.93 5.20
N THR A 28 -4.14 20.71 4.09
CA THR A 28 -5.13 19.66 3.91
C THR A 28 -4.89 18.95 2.58
N LEU A 29 -5.05 17.63 2.58
CA LEU A 29 -4.98 16.78 1.38
C LEU A 29 -6.31 16.09 1.06
N GLU A 30 -7.42 16.68 1.51
CA GLU A 30 -8.77 16.09 1.44
C GLU A 30 -9.25 15.76 0.02
N HIS A 31 -8.71 16.43 -1.01
CA HIS A 31 -9.09 16.21 -2.41
C HIS A 31 -8.30 15.09 -3.10
N VAL A 32 -7.49 14.35 -2.36
CA VAL A 32 -6.76 13.18 -2.86
C VAL A 32 -7.29 11.97 -2.09
N GLU A 33 -7.62 10.88 -2.79
CA GLU A 33 -8.02 9.63 -2.14
C GLU A 33 -6.85 8.66 -2.00
N ASP A 34 -5.95 8.64 -2.99
CA ASP A 34 -4.78 7.75 -3.03
C ASP A 34 -3.84 8.03 -1.84
N GLU A 35 -3.73 7.04 -0.96
CA GLU A 35 -2.93 7.11 0.25
C GLU A 35 -1.42 7.20 -0.03
N VAL A 36 -0.94 6.62 -1.13
CA VAL A 36 0.46 6.68 -1.54
C VAL A 36 0.78 8.05 -2.10
N ALA A 37 -0.15 8.66 -2.84
CA ALA A 37 -0.02 10.03 -3.32
C ALA A 37 0.03 11.02 -2.15
N LYS A 38 -0.85 10.85 -1.14
CA LYS A 38 -0.80 11.64 0.10
C LYS A 38 0.55 11.53 0.78
N ASP A 39 1.03 10.30 0.97
CA ASP A 39 2.30 10.03 1.64
C ASP A 39 3.48 10.76 0.96
N LEU A 40 3.52 10.76 -0.39
CA LEU A 40 4.54 11.50 -1.14
C LEU A 40 4.38 13.01 -0.96
N ILE A 41 3.16 13.52 -1.09
CA ILE A 41 2.90 14.97 -1.00
C ILE A 41 3.27 15.48 0.39
N GLU A 42 2.89 14.78 1.45
CA GLU A 42 3.25 15.09 2.85
C GLU A 42 4.77 15.18 3.02
N TRP A 43 5.52 14.26 2.40
CA TRP A 43 6.98 14.29 2.43
C TRP A 43 7.55 15.50 1.68
N MET A 44 7.02 15.80 0.49
CA MET A 44 7.46 16.94 -0.34
C MET A 44 7.18 18.30 0.31
N ILE A 45 6.07 18.46 1.03
CA ILE A 45 5.65 19.74 1.62
C ILE A 45 6.07 19.90 3.09
N ASN A 46 7.00 19.06 3.57
CA ASN A 46 7.47 19.11 4.96
C ASN A 46 7.87 20.54 5.36
N GLU A 47 7.46 20.97 6.55
CA GLU A 47 7.79 22.30 7.06
C GLU A 47 9.30 22.48 7.16
N ASP A 48 10.01 21.45 7.62
CA ASP A 48 11.45 21.39 7.72
C ASP A 48 12.08 21.08 6.35
N PRO A 49 12.81 22.03 5.73
CA PRO A 49 13.39 21.83 4.41
C PRO A 49 14.35 20.64 4.33
N GLU A 50 15.07 20.34 5.42
CA GLU A 50 16.06 19.24 5.47
C GLU A 50 15.39 17.86 5.50
N LYS A 51 14.09 17.80 5.82
CA LYS A 51 13.30 16.55 5.80
C LYS A 51 12.59 16.31 4.47
N ARG A 52 12.62 17.26 3.54
CA ARG A 52 12.02 17.09 2.22
C ARG A 52 12.85 16.12 1.39
N PRO A 53 12.21 15.30 0.52
CA PRO A 53 12.91 14.41 -0.37
C PRO A 53 13.70 15.19 -1.42
N THR A 54 14.81 14.62 -1.87
CA THR A 54 15.40 15.01 -3.15
C THR A 54 14.47 14.63 -4.32
N VAL A 55 14.80 15.06 -5.54
CA VAL A 55 14.07 14.63 -6.73
C VAL A 55 14.24 13.13 -6.93
N GLU A 56 15.44 12.61 -6.68
CA GLU A 56 15.77 11.19 -6.77
C GLU A 56 14.97 10.36 -5.77
N ASP A 57 14.88 10.83 -4.52
CA ASP A 57 14.05 10.21 -3.48
C ASP A 57 12.57 10.21 -3.86
N THR A 58 12.08 11.32 -4.41
CA THR A 58 10.71 11.47 -4.89
C THR A 58 10.41 10.44 -5.98
N LEU A 59 11.33 10.25 -6.94
CA LEU A 59 11.18 9.28 -8.03
C LEU A 59 11.31 7.81 -7.57
N ALA A 60 12.03 7.55 -6.48
CA ALA A 60 12.11 6.22 -5.87
C ALA A 60 10.86 5.86 -5.04
N HIS A 61 10.01 6.85 -4.73
CA HIS A 61 8.81 6.67 -3.92
C HIS A 61 7.80 5.68 -4.56
N PRO A 62 7.10 4.85 -3.77
CA PRO A 62 6.11 3.88 -4.25
C PRO A 62 5.00 4.43 -5.14
N TYR A 63 4.75 5.74 -5.09
CA TYR A 63 3.81 6.41 -5.99
C TYR A 63 4.19 6.18 -7.46
N PHE A 64 5.49 6.21 -7.78
CA PHE A 64 6.00 6.01 -9.14
C PHE A 64 6.34 4.56 -9.46
N TRP A 65 6.07 3.61 -8.56
CA TRP A 65 6.33 2.21 -8.86
C TRP A 65 5.38 1.69 -9.93
N PRO A 66 5.91 0.94 -10.92
CA PRO A 66 5.07 0.23 -11.87
C PRO A 66 4.30 -0.89 -11.16
N GLU A 67 3.21 -1.35 -11.76
CA GLU A 67 2.29 -2.32 -11.17
C GLU A 67 3.00 -3.62 -10.76
N GLU A 68 3.95 -4.10 -11.55
CA GLU A 68 4.71 -5.32 -11.26
C GLU A 68 5.48 -5.20 -9.94
N ARG A 69 6.07 -4.02 -9.68
CA ARG A 69 6.80 -3.74 -8.43
C ARG A 69 5.84 -3.58 -7.24
N ARG A 70 4.64 -3.05 -7.46
CA ARG A 70 3.58 -2.97 -6.43
C ARG A 70 3.10 -4.38 -6.04
N VAL A 71 2.90 -5.26 -7.02
CA VAL A 71 2.57 -6.68 -6.79
C VAL A 71 3.73 -7.41 -6.10
N GLU A 72 4.98 -7.18 -6.52
CA GLU A 72 6.17 -7.74 -5.84
C GLU A 72 6.20 -7.33 -4.36
N TYR A 73 5.94 -6.06 -4.07
CA TYR A 73 5.86 -5.57 -2.70
C TYR A 73 4.78 -6.31 -1.88
N LEU A 74 3.56 -6.46 -2.40
CA LEU A 74 2.50 -7.22 -1.73
C LEU A 74 2.90 -8.68 -1.49
N ARG A 75 3.58 -9.32 -2.46
CA ARG A 75 4.12 -10.68 -2.31
C ARG A 75 5.17 -10.76 -1.21
N LYS A 76 6.08 -9.79 -1.11
CA LYS A 76 7.09 -9.76 -0.02
C LYS A 76 6.46 -9.54 1.33
N ILE A 77 5.46 -8.67 1.44
CA ILE A 77 4.67 -8.52 2.67
C ILE A 77 3.99 -9.86 3.03
N GLY A 78 3.49 -10.62 2.05
CA GLY A 78 2.94 -11.97 2.26
C GLY A 78 3.95 -13.03 2.72
N ASN A 79 5.25 -12.73 2.67
CA ASN A 79 6.33 -13.52 3.25
C ASN A 79 6.75 -13.07 4.65
N GLU A 80 6.32 -11.89 5.10
CA GLU A 80 6.60 -11.45 6.46
C GLU A 80 5.95 -12.38 7.49
N LYS A 81 6.59 -12.52 8.65
CA LYS A 81 6.20 -13.48 9.70
C LYS A 81 4.73 -13.34 10.10
N GLU A 82 4.19 -12.14 10.07
CA GLU A 82 2.80 -11.82 10.40
C GLU A 82 1.82 -12.42 9.38
N ALA A 83 2.08 -12.25 8.08
CA ALA A 83 1.25 -12.82 7.03
C ALA A 83 1.43 -14.33 6.90
N GLU A 84 2.66 -14.83 7.06
CA GLU A 84 2.94 -16.26 7.10
C GLU A 84 2.16 -16.96 8.22
N ASN A 85 2.12 -16.35 9.40
CA ASN A 85 1.41 -16.85 10.58
C ASN A 85 0.02 -16.23 10.73
N CYS A 86 -0.63 -15.81 9.64
CA CYS A 86 -1.94 -15.13 9.64
C CYS A 86 -3.05 -15.79 10.48
N ARG A 87 -2.98 -17.10 10.73
CA ARG A 87 -3.95 -17.86 11.55
C ARG A 87 -3.71 -17.78 13.06
N LYS A 88 -2.53 -17.29 13.46
CA LYS A 88 -2.08 -17.09 14.84
C LYS A 88 -1.66 -15.64 15.06
N ALA A 89 -2.14 -14.72 14.23
CA ALA A 89 -1.81 -13.31 14.34
C ALA A 89 -2.38 -12.75 15.66
N GLU A 90 -1.63 -11.82 16.26
CA GLU A 90 -2.05 -11.14 17.48
C GLU A 90 -3.37 -10.38 17.24
N PRO A 91 -4.35 -10.46 18.16
CA PRO A 91 -5.63 -9.78 17.99
C PRO A 91 -5.51 -8.26 17.79
N SER A 92 -4.55 -7.61 18.45
CA SER A 92 -4.30 -6.17 18.30
C SER A 92 -3.81 -5.79 16.91
N LEU A 93 -2.98 -6.64 16.28
CA LEU A 93 -2.52 -6.46 14.91
C LEU A 93 -3.68 -6.62 13.93
N LEU A 94 -4.52 -7.64 14.12
CA LEU A 94 -5.71 -7.85 13.30
C LEU A 94 -6.66 -6.66 13.39
N HIS A 95 -6.93 -6.17 14.59
CA HIS A 95 -7.77 -4.99 14.79
C HIS A 95 -7.22 -3.74 14.08
N ALA A 96 -5.91 -3.49 14.18
CA ALA A 96 -5.28 -2.36 13.51
C ALA A 96 -5.33 -2.48 11.96
N LEU A 97 -5.20 -3.69 11.43
CA LEU A 97 -5.36 -3.96 10.00
C LEU A 97 -6.81 -3.82 9.54
N ASP A 98 -7.77 -4.26 10.35
CA ASP A 98 -9.20 -4.15 10.04
C ASP A 98 -9.63 -2.68 9.99
N GLN A 99 -9.14 -1.83 10.92
CA GLN A 99 -9.36 -0.38 10.86
C GLN A 99 -8.77 0.26 9.60
N CYS A 100 -7.61 -0.22 9.13
CA CYS A 100 -6.99 0.27 7.90
C CYS A 100 -7.75 -0.21 6.64
N ALA A 101 -8.39 -1.39 6.74
CA ALA A 101 -9.14 -2.04 5.67
C ALA A 101 -10.64 -1.69 5.67
N GLU A 102 -11.12 -0.92 6.65
CA GLU A 102 -12.54 -0.62 6.79
C GLU A 102 -13.05 0.14 5.56
N ALA A 103 -14.18 -0.33 5.01
CA ALA A 103 -14.80 0.20 3.78
C ALA A 103 -13.91 0.18 2.52
N ARG A 104 -12.83 -0.61 2.51
CA ARG A 104 -11.91 -0.74 1.37
C ARG A 104 -12.33 -1.87 0.42
N SER A 105 -11.85 -1.81 -0.83
CA SER A 105 -12.19 -2.76 -1.90
C SER A 105 -11.89 -4.21 -1.55
N PHE A 106 -10.93 -4.49 -0.66
CA PHE A 106 -10.52 -5.83 -0.26
C PHE A 106 -11.14 -6.30 1.08
N THR A 107 -12.05 -5.55 1.70
CA THR A 107 -12.81 -6.08 2.86
C THR A 107 -13.61 -7.31 2.41
N LYS A 108 -13.56 -8.41 3.18
CA LYS A 108 -14.18 -9.71 2.81
C LYS A 108 -13.73 -10.20 1.43
N TRP A 109 -12.43 -10.11 1.16
CA TRP A 109 -11.82 -10.41 -0.14
C TRP A 109 -12.17 -11.81 -0.65
N LYS A 110 -12.39 -12.80 0.23
CA LYS A 110 -12.69 -14.17 -0.18
C LYS A 110 -13.91 -14.28 -1.08
N SER A 111 -14.98 -13.52 -0.79
CA SER A 111 -16.20 -13.56 -1.60
C SER A 111 -16.06 -12.81 -2.93
N LYS A 112 -14.96 -12.07 -3.11
CA LYS A 112 -14.65 -11.29 -4.32
C LYS A 112 -13.72 -12.04 -5.27
N MET A 113 -13.06 -13.09 -4.80
CA MET A 113 -12.17 -13.93 -5.61
C MET A 113 -12.96 -14.95 -6.44
N PRO A 114 -12.45 -15.38 -7.61
CA PRO A 114 -13.05 -16.45 -8.40
C PRO A 114 -13.23 -17.73 -7.57
N PRO A 115 -14.43 -18.33 -7.52
CA PRO A 115 -14.71 -19.50 -6.67
C PRO A 115 -13.79 -20.70 -6.95
N GLU A 116 -13.46 -20.95 -8.21
CA GLU A 116 -12.57 -22.05 -8.61
C GLU A 116 -11.15 -21.85 -8.08
N LEU A 117 -10.66 -20.60 -8.09
CA LEU A 117 -9.36 -20.25 -7.54
C LEU A 117 -9.35 -20.43 -6.01
N MET A 118 -10.42 -19.98 -5.34
CA MET A 118 -10.58 -20.17 -3.90
C MET A 118 -10.59 -21.66 -3.53
N LYS A 119 -11.35 -22.48 -4.26
CA LYS A 119 -11.41 -23.94 -4.04
C LYS A 119 -10.04 -24.60 -4.23
N LYS A 120 -9.27 -24.18 -5.25
CA LYS A 120 -7.93 -24.70 -5.55
C LYS A 120 -6.91 -24.35 -4.46
N LEU A 121 -6.91 -23.10 -3.97
CA LEU A 121 -5.92 -22.60 -3.01
C LEU A 121 -6.28 -22.90 -1.54
N ASP A 122 -7.55 -22.84 -1.15
CA ASP A 122 -8.00 -23.25 0.19
C ASP A 122 -7.94 -24.79 0.33
N GLY A 123 -8.20 -25.56 -0.73
CA GLY A 123 -8.32 -27.02 -0.68
C GLY A 123 -7.03 -27.80 -0.40
N LYS A 124 -5.84 -27.22 -0.63
CA LYS A 124 -4.56 -27.92 -0.37
C LYS A 124 -4.05 -27.77 1.07
N LYS A 125 -4.55 -26.82 1.85
CA LYS A 125 -4.10 -26.51 3.22
C LYS A 125 -5.31 -26.17 4.11
N LYS A 126 -5.05 -25.66 5.31
CA LYS A 126 -6.10 -24.97 6.10
C LYS A 126 -6.55 -23.73 5.33
N ALA A 127 -7.84 -23.43 5.35
CA ALA A 127 -8.38 -22.23 4.72
C ALA A 127 -7.64 -20.95 5.18
N TYR A 128 -7.49 -19.98 4.29
CA TYR A 128 -7.00 -18.64 4.66
C TYR A 128 -8.04 -17.93 5.53
N PRO A 129 -7.63 -17.12 6.52
CA PRO A 129 -8.56 -16.22 7.19
C PRO A 129 -9.03 -15.13 6.21
N ASP A 130 -10.27 -14.69 6.31
CA ASP A 130 -10.84 -13.62 5.47
C ASP A 130 -10.47 -12.23 6.02
N ASN A 131 -9.18 -11.97 6.17
CA ASN A 131 -8.62 -10.71 6.63
C ASN A 131 -7.39 -10.31 5.79
N THR A 132 -6.83 -9.11 6.02
CA THR A 132 -5.71 -8.57 5.24
C THR A 132 -4.48 -9.47 5.24
N LEU A 133 -4.11 -10.08 6.38
CA LEU A 133 -2.98 -11.01 6.45
C LEU A 133 -3.25 -12.28 5.63
N GLY A 134 -4.49 -12.79 5.66
CA GLY A 134 -4.92 -13.91 4.84
C GLY A 134 -4.83 -13.61 3.35
N LEU A 135 -5.26 -12.42 2.92
CA LEU A 135 -5.15 -11.95 1.53
C LEU A 135 -3.69 -11.84 1.08
N LEU A 136 -2.83 -11.20 1.88
CA LEU A 136 -1.41 -11.06 1.58
C LEU A 136 -0.73 -12.42 1.44
N ARG A 137 -1.05 -13.36 2.33
CA ARG A 137 -0.55 -14.73 2.25
C ARG A 137 -1.09 -15.47 1.03
N PHE A 138 -2.34 -15.23 0.66
CA PHE A 138 -2.97 -15.79 -0.53
C PHE A 138 -2.28 -15.27 -1.80
N ILE A 139 -2.11 -13.95 -1.97
CA ILE A 139 -1.43 -13.32 -3.10
C ILE A 139 -0.02 -13.90 -3.27
N ARG A 140 0.72 -14.03 -2.16
CA ARG A 140 2.05 -14.66 -2.17
C ARG A 140 2.00 -16.07 -2.75
N ASN A 141 1.12 -16.93 -2.23
CA ASN A 141 1.01 -18.32 -2.69
C ASN A 141 0.54 -18.43 -4.14
N LEU A 142 -0.38 -17.55 -4.57
CA LEU A 142 -0.87 -17.46 -5.95
C LEU A 142 0.31 -17.24 -6.91
N HIS A 143 1.10 -16.20 -6.70
CA HIS A 143 2.23 -15.89 -7.59
C HIS A 143 3.42 -16.85 -7.47
N GLU A 144 3.57 -17.59 -6.36
CA GLU A 144 4.71 -18.49 -6.19
C GLU A 144 4.44 -19.92 -6.66
N HIS A 145 3.19 -20.38 -6.61
CA HIS A 145 2.83 -21.77 -6.86
C HIS A 145 1.77 -21.96 -7.95
N TYR A 146 1.17 -20.87 -8.43
CA TYR A 146 0.03 -20.87 -9.35
C TYR A 146 0.18 -19.74 -10.37
N THR A 147 1.36 -19.62 -10.99
CA THR A 147 1.69 -18.52 -11.91
C THR A 147 0.70 -18.41 -13.07
N GLU A 148 0.27 -19.55 -13.65
CA GLU A 148 -0.74 -19.58 -14.71
C GLU A 148 -2.10 -19.01 -14.25
N ASP A 149 -2.49 -19.25 -13.00
CA ASP A 149 -3.72 -18.70 -12.44
C ASP A 149 -3.54 -17.22 -12.03
N ALA A 150 -2.32 -16.82 -11.64
CA ALA A 150 -2.01 -15.45 -11.26
C ALA A 150 -2.23 -14.49 -12.45
N ASP A 151 -1.90 -14.91 -13.66
CA ASP A 151 -2.10 -14.12 -14.89
C ASP A 151 -3.59 -13.94 -15.23
N SER A 152 -4.48 -14.77 -14.66
CA SER A 152 -5.93 -14.69 -14.86
C SER A 152 -6.64 -13.72 -13.91
N VAL A 153 -5.92 -13.15 -12.93
CA VAL A 153 -6.49 -12.28 -11.90
C VAL A 153 -5.61 -11.06 -11.68
N ASP A 154 -6.13 -9.89 -12.02
CA ASP A 154 -5.48 -8.63 -11.69
C ASP A 154 -5.90 -8.16 -10.29
N ILE A 155 -5.03 -8.43 -9.31
CA ILE A 155 -5.23 -8.07 -7.91
C ILE A 155 -5.29 -6.55 -7.71
N LEU A 156 -4.52 -5.76 -8.47
CA LEU A 156 -4.49 -4.31 -8.30
C LEU A 156 -5.75 -3.67 -8.89
N THR A 157 -6.26 -4.18 -10.00
CA THR A 157 -7.55 -3.74 -10.56
C THR A 157 -8.73 -4.18 -9.69
N MET A 158 -8.71 -5.41 -9.16
CA MET A 158 -9.78 -5.90 -8.27
C MET A 158 -9.80 -5.15 -6.94
N PHE A 159 -8.62 -4.79 -6.42
CA PHE A 159 -8.46 -4.15 -5.13
C PHE A 159 -7.60 -2.88 -5.22
N PRO A 160 -8.10 -1.79 -5.84
CA PRO A 160 -7.30 -0.60 -6.16
C PRO A 160 -6.69 0.10 -4.94
N ASP A 161 -7.34 0.00 -3.78
CA ASP A 161 -6.86 0.61 -2.52
C ASP A 161 -5.94 -0.31 -1.68
N LEU A 162 -5.79 -1.59 -2.06
CA LEU A 162 -5.02 -2.57 -1.29
C LEU A 162 -3.56 -2.14 -1.12
N PHE A 163 -2.91 -1.77 -2.23
CA PHE A 163 -1.50 -1.41 -2.21
C PHE A 163 -1.23 -0.22 -1.28
N GLY A 164 -2.02 0.85 -1.41
CA GLY A 164 -1.86 2.05 -0.59
C GLY A 164 -2.10 1.80 0.89
N CYS A 165 -3.17 1.07 1.23
CA CYS A 165 -3.46 0.69 2.62
C CYS A 165 -2.33 -0.14 3.23
N VAL A 166 -1.88 -1.19 2.53
CA VAL A 166 -0.80 -2.06 3.01
C VAL A 166 0.51 -1.28 3.13
N TYR A 167 0.82 -0.41 2.16
CA TYR A 167 2.02 0.43 2.20
C TYR A 167 2.03 1.38 3.42
N LYS A 168 0.97 2.16 3.63
CA LYS A 168 0.83 3.07 4.79
C LYS A 168 0.93 2.29 6.10
N PHE A 169 0.23 1.16 6.20
CA PHE A 169 0.26 0.32 7.39
C PHE A 169 1.66 -0.22 7.69
N ALA A 170 2.31 -0.81 6.68
CA ALA A 170 3.66 -1.34 6.79
C ALA A 170 4.69 -0.24 7.11
N LYS A 171 4.53 0.97 6.57
CA LYS A 171 5.36 2.13 6.92
C LYS A 171 5.19 2.50 8.40
N LYS A 172 3.95 2.60 8.90
CA LYS A 172 3.63 2.90 10.31
C LYS A 172 4.19 1.87 11.28
N MET A 173 4.17 0.60 10.88
CA MET A 173 4.71 -0.52 11.67
C MET A 173 6.22 -0.74 11.47
N GLU A 174 6.89 0.13 10.71
CA GLU A 174 8.31 0.05 10.35
C GLU A 174 8.72 -1.23 9.58
N TRP A 175 7.77 -1.91 8.94
CA TRP A 175 8.04 -3.11 8.16
C TRP A 175 8.88 -2.78 6.93
N ASN A 176 8.68 -1.60 6.33
CA ASN A 176 9.43 -1.17 5.13
C ASN A 176 10.94 -1.07 5.37
N SER A 177 11.37 -0.90 6.63
CA SER A 177 12.78 -0.84 7.03
C SER A 177 13.41 -2.23 7.22
N ARG A 178 12.62 -3.31 7.21
CA ARG A 178 13.11 -4.70 7.34
C ARG A 178 13.96 -5.07 6.13
N SER A 179 14.97 -5.92 6.33
CA SER A 179 15.94 -6.32 5.29
C SER A 179 15.30 -6.97 4.06
N SER A 180 14.17 -7.67 4.23
CA SER A 180 13.36 -8.28 3.17
C SER A 180 12.70 -7.25 2.25
N LEU A 181 12.35 -6.08 2.77
CA LEU A 181 11.55 -5.06 2.09
C LEU A 181 12.37 -3.84 1.69
N LYS A 182 13.37 -3.44 2.49
CA LYS A 182 14.17 -2.23 2.28
C LYS A 182 14.77 -2.14 0.88
N LYS A 183 15.18 -3.28 0.30
CA LYS A 183 15.74 -3.35 -1.06
C LYS A 183 14.76 -2.88 -2.14
N LEU A 184 13.45 -3.03 -1.92
CA LEU A 184 12.42 -2.53 -2.85
C LEU A 184 12.34 -1.02 -2.89
N PHE A 185 12.99 -0.29 -1.98
CA PHE A 185 12.97 1.18 -1.96
C PHE A 185 14.25 1.78 -2.56
N HIS A 186 15.21 0.95 -2.94
CA HIS A 186 16.37 1.40 -3.70
C HIS A 186 16.04 1.39 -5.19
N ARG A 187 16.55 2.40 -5.91
CA ARG A 187 16.43 2.45 -7.36
C ARG A 187 17.16 1.23 -7.93
N GLU A 188 16.50 0.46 -8.80
CA GLU A 188 17.24 -0.39 -9.71
C GLU A 188 17.83 0.57 -10.74
N ASP A 189 19.15 0.62 -10.85
CA ASP A 189 19.81 1.45 -11.85
C ASP A 189 19.24 1.09 -13.22
N VAL A 190 18.43 1.99 -13.77
CA VAL A 190 17.97 1.90 -15.15
C VAL A 190 19.23 2.09 -16.00
N ARG A 191 19.78 0.97 -16.48
CA ARG A 191 20.82 0.95 -17.51
C ARG A 191 20.30 1.55 -18.81
#